data_AF-A0A516NFQ9-F1
#
_entry.id   AF-A0A516NFQ9-F1
#
_cell.length_a   1.000
_cell.length_b   1.000
_cell.length_c   1.000
_cell.angle_alpha   90.00
_cell.angle_beta   90.00
_cell.angle_gamma   90.00
#
_symmetry.space_group_name_H-M   'P 1'
#
loop_
_entity.id
_entity.type
_entity.pdbx_description
1 polymer ?
#
loop_
_entity_poly.entity_id
_entity_poly.type
_entity_poly.pdbx_seq_one_letter_code
_entity_poly.pdbx_strand_id
1 'polypeptide(L)'
;MTDHKWEQIGRDRVRRYYEMESDRVAGAVECGHRLWELLHHGLRLAAAEGATRMGAEHLLLHMLCDPTAIPTRELTEMGLDPGTLFTRLADVTRREPHTP
;
A
#
# COMPACT_ATOMS: atom_id res chain seq x y z
N MET A 1 -28.84 -13.45 -9.83
CA MET A 1 -28.01 -13.39 -11.05
C MET A 1 -27.42 -11.98 -11.19
N THR A 2 -26.65 -11.54 -10.20
CA THR A 2 -26.22 -10.13 -10.03
C THR A 2 -24.80 -10.02 -9.47
N ASP A 3 -24.32 -10.98 -8.69
CA ASP A 3 -23.00 -10.88 -8.04
C ASP A 3 -21.81 -11.07 -8.99
N HIS A 4 -21.89 -12.03 -9.91
CA HIS A 4 -20.82 -12.27 -10.90
C HIS A 4 -20.61 -11.08 -11.85
N LYS A 5 -21.64 -10.27 -12.06
CA LYS A 5 -21.57 -9.09 -12.94
C LYS A 5 -20.77 -7.95 -12.29
N TRP A 6 -20.90 -7.75 -10.98
CA TRP A 6 -20.19 -6.70 -10.26
C TRP A 6 -18.71 -6.99 -10.06
N GLU A 7 -18.36 -8.25 -9.79
CA GLU A 7 -16.96 -8.68 -9.74
C GLU A 7 -16.26 -8.55 -11.11
N GLN A 8 -16.96 -8.88 -12.19
CA GLN A 8 -16.40 -8.81 -13.53
C GLN A 8 -16.18 -7.36 -13.97
N ILE A 9 -17.10 -6.46 -13.64
CA ILE A 9 -16.93 -5.01 -13.82
C ILE A 9 -15.75 -4.47 -12.99
N GLY A 10 -15.56 -4.98 -11.77
CA GLY A 10 -14.42 -4.64 -10.92
C GLY A 10 -13.09 -5.05 -11.55
N ARG A 11 -12.99 -6.31 -12.00
CA ARG A 11 -11.80 -6.86 -12.69
C ARG A 11 -11.49 -6.11 -13.99
N ASP A 12 -12.52 -5.78 -14.78
CA ASP A 12 -12.37 -5.06 -16.05
C ASP A 12 -11.97 -3.59 -15.86
N ARG A 13 -12.32 -2.98 -14.72
CA ARG A 13 -11.87 -1.63 -14.35
C ARG A 13 -10.40 -1.62 -13.91
N VAL A 14 -10.01 -2.57 -13.06
CA VAL A 14 -8.61 -2.71 -12.60
C VAL A 14 -7.71 -2.99 -13.79
N ARG A 15 -8.12 -3.89 -14.70
CA ARG A 15 -7.38 -4.20 -15.92
C ARG A 15 -7.20 -2.98 -16.83
N ARG A 16 -8.26 -2.21 -17.07
CA ARG A 16 -8.19 -0.96 -17.86
C ARG A 16 -7.34 0.13 -17.21
N TYR A 17 -7.31 0.19 -15.88
CA TYR A 17 -6.41 1.07 -15.15
C TYR A 17 -4.94 0.71 -15.44
N TYR A 18 -4.57 -0.57 -15.31
CA TYR A 18 -3.21 -1.04 -15.63
C TYR A 18 -2.82 -0.86 -17.11
N GLU A 19 -3.74 -1.14 -18.05
CA GLU A 19 -3.49 -1.02 -19.49
C GLU A 19 -3.30 0.45 -19.93
N MET A 20 -3.98 1.40 -19.30
CA MET A 20 -3.91 2.83 -19.66
C MET A 20 -2.75 3.56 -18.96
N GLU A 21 -2.34 3.10 -17.77
CA GLU A 21 -1.21 3.65 -17.00
C GLU A 21 0.14 3.17 -17.57
N SER A 22 0.20 1.94 -18.08
CA SER A 22 1.42 1.30 -18.61
C SER A 22 2.08 2.09 -19.74
N ASP A 23 1.30 2.71 -20.64
CA ASP A 23 1.82 3.49 -21.76
C ASP A 23 2.30 4.91 -21.38
N ARG A 24 1.86 5.44 -20.23
CA ARG A 24 2.31 6.76 -19.71
C ARG A 24 3.49 6.65 -18.75
N VAL A 25 3.59 5.54 -18.01
CA VAL A 25 4.63 5.31 -16.98
C VAL A 25 5.91 4.68 -17.56
N ALA A 26 5.87 4.19 -18.80
CA ALA A 26 7.04 3.64 -19.49
C ALA A 26 8.19 4.65 -19.73
N GLY A 27 7.95 5.95 -19.49
CA GLY A 27 8.98 6.97 -19.37
C GLY A 27 9.70 6.93 -18.02
N ALA A 28 10.41 5.83 -17.76
CA ALA A 28 11.40 5.65 -16.69
C ALA A 28 11.00 6.12 -15.28
N VAL A 29 10.04 5.44 -14.66
CA VAL A 29 10.06 5.33 -13.19
C VAL A 29 11.21 4.40 -12.83
N GLU A 30 12.42 4.93 -12.73
CA GLU A 30 13.48 4.21 -12.04
C GLU A 30 13.01 3.96 -10.61
N CYS A 31 12.88 2.68 -10.25
CA CYS A 31 12.77 2.26 -8.87
C CYS A 31 14.08 2.60 -8.14
N GLY A 32 14.24 3.87 -7.78
CA GLY A 32 15.44 4.38 -7.14
C GLY A 32 15.64 3.80 -5.73
N HIS A 33 16.75 4.19 -5.09
CA HIS A 33 17.13 3.81 -3.73
C HIS A 33 15.95 3.78 -2.72
N ARG A 34 15.02 4.74 -2.85
CA ARG A 34 13.84 4.85 -2.00
C ARG A 34 12.89 3.65 -2.05
N LEU A 35 12.74 2.98 -3.20
CA LEU A 35 11.89 1.78 -3.25
C LEU A 35 12.54 0.62 -2.50
N TRP A 36 13.86 0.45 -2.64
CA TRP A 36 14.58 -0.58 -1.90
C TRP A 36 14.51 -0.32 -0.40
N GLU A 37 14.69 0.94 0.04
CA GLU A 37 14.52 1.33 1.45
C GLU A 37 13.12 1.01 1.95
N LEU A 38 12.08 1.38 1.18
CA LEU A 38 10.70 1.09 1.52
C LEU A 38 10.45 -0.41 1.68
N LEU A 39 10.91 -1.24 0.74
CA LEU A 39 10.78 -2.70 0.81
C LEU A 39 11.57 -3.28 2.00
N HIS A 40 12.78 -2.80 2.24
CA HIS A 40 13.62 -3.24 3.34
C HIS A 40 12.99 -2.91 4.69
N HIS A 41 12.44 -1.70 4.85
CA HIS A 41 11.74 -1.29 6.05
C HIS A 41 10.43 -2.06 6.24
N GLY A 42 9.67 -2.30 5.17
CA GLY A 42 8.47 -3.14 5.22
C GLY A 42 8.76 -4.55 5.71
N LEU A 43 9.83 -5.18 5.22
CA LEU A 43 10.26 -6.51 5.68
C LEU A 43 10.66 -6.51 7.15
N ARG A 44 11.35 -5.46 7.61
CA ARG A 44 11.73 -5.32 9.03
C ARG A 44 10.52 -5.15 9.93
N LEU A 45 9.52 -4.39 9.50
CA LEU A 45 8.26 -4.24 10.23
C LEU A 45 7.51 -5.57 10.32
N ALA A 46 7.34 -6.27 9.20
CA ALA A 46 6.70 -7.59 9.16
C ALA A 46 7.40 -8.58 10.10
N ALA A 47 8.74 -8.63 10.08
CA ALA A 47 9.52 -9.48 10.97
C ALA A 47 9.36 -9.10 12.44
N ALA A 48 9.34 -7.80 12.77
CA ALA A 48 9.16 -7.31 14.14
C ALA A 48 7.77 -7.64 14.72
N GLU A 49 6.76 -7.72 13.86
CA GLU A 49 5.39 -8.10 14.22
C GLU A 49 5.17 -9.64 14.25
N GLY A 50 6.19 -10.42 13.87
CA GLY A 50 6.09 -11.88 13.81
C GLY A 50 5.29 -12.39 12.60
N ALA A 51 5.07 -11.54 11.59
CA ALA A 51 4.37 -11.93 10.38
C ALA A 51 5.21 -12.88 9.52
N THR A 52 4.57 -13.89 8.94
CA THR A 52 5.22 -14.85 8.03
C THR A 52 5.42 -14.30 6.62
N ARG A 53 4.68 -13.24 6.26
CA ARG A 53 4.71 -12.55 4.97
C ARG A 53 4.57 -11.05 5.16
N MET A 54 5.20 -10.28 4.27
CA MET A 54 5.00 -8.83 4.18
C MET A 54 3.80 -8.55 3.27
N GLY A 55 2.72 -8.00 3.83
CA GLY A 55 1.64 -7.36 3.07
C GLY A 55 1.86 -5.86 2.85
N ALA A 56 0.95 -5.24 2.12
CA ALA A 56 1.02 -3.82 1.73
C ALA A 56 0.92 -2.88 2.95
N GLU A 57 0.22 -3.30 4.00
CA GLU A 57 0.09 -2.58 5.26
C GLU A 57 1.44 -2.27 5.92
N HIS A 58 2.44 -3.17 5.82
CA HIS A 58 3.77 -2.89 6.35
C HIS A 58 4.49 -1.78 5.57
N LEU A 59 4.27 -1.69 4.25
CA LEU A 59 4.80 -0.61 3.43
C LEU A 59 4.10 0.72 3.76
N LEU A 60 2.78 0.69 3.90
CA LEU A 60 1.98 1.85 4.28
C LEU A 60 2.35 2.38 5.67
N LEU A 61 2.53 1.49 6.67
CA LEU A 61 3.00 1.86 8.01
C LEU A 61 4.35 2.57 7.96
N HIS A 62 5.29 2.09 7.14
CA HIS A 62 6.58 2.78 6.98
C HIS A 62 6.42 4.15 6.32
N MET A 63 5.63 4.25 5.23
CA MET A 63 5.42 5.51 4.54
C MET A 63 4.80 6.57 5.44
N LEU A 64 3.85 6.19 6.31
CA LEU A 64 3.21 7.09 7.28
C LEU A 64 4.19 7.68 8.30
N CYS A 65 5.36 7.07 8.50
CA CYS A 65 6.43 7.62 9.35
C CYS A 65 7.29 8.68 8.66
N ASP A 66 7.22 8.79 7.32
CA ASP A 66 7.93 9.81 6.53
C ASP A 66 6.94 10.91 6.11
N PRO A 67 6.99 12.11 6.73
CA PRO A 67 6.12 13.22 6.36
C PRO A 67 6.41 13.78 4.96
N THR A 68 7.54 13.42 4.35
CA THR A 68 7.91 13.82 2.99
C THR A 68 7.42 12.85 1.92
N ALA A 69 7.01 11.64 2.32
CA ALA A 69 6.47 10.65 1.41
C ALA A 69 5.16 11.17 0.77
N ILE A 70 5.03 10.98 -0.55
CA ILE A 70 3.87 11.45 -1.31
C ILE A 70 2.56 10.97 -0.67
N PRO A 71 2.37 9.67 -0.35
CA PRO A 71 1.13 9.21 0.27
C PRO A 71 0.80 9.92 1.59
N THR A 72 1.81 10.15 2.45
CA THR A 72 1.62 10.81 3.74
C THR A 72 1.20 12.27 3.58
N ARG A 73 1.79 12.96 2.60
CA ARG A 73 1.43 14.35 2.27
C ARG A 73 -0.01 14.44 1.75
N GLU A 74 -0.36 13.60 0.78
CA GLU A 74 -1.72 13.57 0.20
C GLU A 74 -2.78 13.30 1.27
N LEU A 75 -2.53 12.33 2.17
CA LEU A 75 -3.45 12.03 3.28
C LEU A 75 -3.59 13.22 4.24
N THR A 76 -2.49 13.92 4.52
CA THR A 76 -2.49 15.14 5.35
C THR A 76 -3.27 16.27 4.69
N GLU A 77 -3.12 16.46 3.38
CA GLU A 77 -3.85 17.45 2.58
C GLU A 77 -5.37 17.16 2.55
N MET A 78 -5.77 15.89 2.68
CA MET A 78 -7.17 15.47 2.88
C MET A 78 -7.69 15.71 4.31
N GLY A 79 -6.87 16.26 5.22
CA GLY A 79 -7.22 16.49 6.62
C GLY A 79 -7.12 15.26 7.52
N LEU A 80 -6.43 14.21 7.07
CA LEU A 80 -6.19 13.02 7.88
C LEU A 80 -4.87 13.18 8.64
N ASP A 81 -4.87 12.79 9.92
CA ASP A 81 -3.66 12.78 10.73
C ASP A 81 -2.88 11.46 10.52
N PRO A 82 -1.62 11.51 10.03
CA PRO A 82 -0.82 10.31 9.80
C PRO A 82 -0.61 9.43 11.04
N GLY A 83 -0.49 10.03 12.24
CA GLY A 83 -0.33 9.28 13.49
C GLY A 83 -1.57 8.47 13.85
N THR A 84 -2.75 9.05 13.63
CA THR A 84 -4.05 8.39 13.80
C THR A 84 -4.22 7.26 12.79
N LEU A 85 -3.85 7.48 11.52
CA LEU A 85 -3.88 6.44 10.49
C LEU A 85 -2.93 5.29 10.80
N PHE A 86 -1.70 5.61 11.23
CA PHE A 86 -0.71 4.62 11.66
C PHE A 86 -1.25 3.73 12.76
N THR A 87 -1.79 4.34 13.82
CA THR A 87 -2.35 3.60 14.96
C THR A 87 -3.47 2.67 14.53
N ARG A 88 -4.40 3.16 13.70
CA ARG A 88 -5.52 2.35 13.20
C ARG A 88 -5.08 1.22 12.28
N LEU A 89 -4.12 1.48 11.39
CA LEU A 89 -3.61 0.47 10.47
C LEU A 89 -2.86 -0.63 11.23
N ALA A 90 -2.00 -0.27 12.18
CA ALA A 90 -1.29 -1.22 13.03
C ALA A 90 -2.25 -2.09 13.86
N ASP A 91 -3.37 -1.52 14.31
CA ASP A 91 -4.42 -2.28 14.99
C ASP A 91 -5.11 -3.31 14.09
N VAL A 92 -5.33 -2.99 12.81
CA VAL A 92 -5.91 -3.91 11.83
C VAL A 92 -4.92 -5.04 11.51
N THR A 93 -3.66 -4.70 11.25
CA THR A 93 -2.60 -5.68 10.93
C THR A 93 -2.46 -6.74 12.03
N ARG A 94 -2.56 -6.34 13.31
CA ARG A 94 -2.47 -7.27 14.45
C ARG A 94 -3.68 -8.21 14.57
N ARG A 95 -4.84 -7.84 14.03
CA ARG A 95 -6.10 -8.62 14.13
C ARG A 95 -6.25 -9.65 13.02
N GLU A 96 -5.63 -9.41 11.87
CA GLU A 96 -5.65 -10.32 10.72
C GLU A 96 -4.27 -10.96 10.52
N PRO A 97 -3.95 -12.07 11.22
CA PRO A 97 -2.76 -12.83 10.88
C PRO A 97 -2.91 -13.35 9.45
N HIS A 98 -2.04 -12.89 8.54
CA HIS A 98 -1.97 -13.34 7.15
C HIS A 98 -1.97 -14.87 7.10
N THR A 99 -3.13 -15.44 6.77
CA THR A 99 -3.33 -16.87 6.71
C THR A 99 -2.64 -17.39 5.44
N PRO A 100 -1.86 -18.49 5.51
CA PRO A 100 -0.97 -18.93 4.43
C PRO A 100 -1.67 -19.24 3.10
#